data_AF-A0A831SQN8-F1
#
_entry.id   AF-A0A831SQN8-F1
#
_cell.length_a   1.000
_cell.length_b   1.000
_cell.length_c   1.000
_cell.angle_alpha   90.00
_cell.angle_beta   90.00
_cell.angle_gamma   90.00
#
_symmetry.space_group_name_H-M   'P 1'
#
loop_
_entity.id
_entity.type
_entity.pdbx_description
1 polymer ?
#
loop_
_entity_poly.entity_id
_entity_poly.type
_entity_poly.pdbx_seq_one_letter_code
_entity_poly.pdbx_strand_id
1 'polypeptide(L)'
;MKIFTYWFIAMVIGLVFFRKETFSFNTTFDLRRKVLLGTSLLIVAFNAFVYTNSTFDGGRSLDIASVIIFTVGNGIAETYLFYFFFVMGEKFSQKLSSDSWQLIPKQTEFITAILFFMIYSGFIHGLFWLDLLPEHVNQASSLKPLFMPTQILIATSWALSFFWYRDLPSVFVLHGLVDLTMILNVKFSLFG
;
A
#
# COMPACT_ATOMS: atom_id res chain seq x y z
N MET A 1 10.15 -7.95 -16.68
CA MET A 1 10.75 -9.05 -15.89
C MET A 1 10.92 -8.72 -14.40
N LYS A 2 11.58 -7.62 -14.02
CA LYS A 2 11.82 -7.27 -12.60
C LYS A 2 10.54 -7.23 -11.74
N ILE A 3 9.45 -6.65 -12.27
CA ILE A 3 8.14 -6.58 -11.60
C ILE A 3 7.50 -7.93 -11.34
N PHE A 4 7.55 -8.85 -12.31
CA PHE A 4 6.98 -10.19 -12.14
C PHE A 4 7.78 -11.03 -11.14
N THR A 5 9.11 -10.88 -11.09
CA THR A 5 9.94 -11.53 -10.05
C THR A 5 9.60 -10.99 -8.66
N TYR A 6 9.47 -9.68 -8.53
CA TYR A 6 9.05 -9.03 -7.29
C TYR A 6 7.68 -9.54 -6.83
N TRP A 7 6.68 -9.54 -7.72
CA TRP A 7 5.35 -10.05 -7.40
C TRP A 7 5.36 -11.53 -7.05
N PHE A 8 6.13 -12.36 -7.75
CA PHE A 8 6.24 -13.77 -7.40
C PHE A 8 6.75 -13.97 -5.96
N ILE A 9 7.82 -13.27 -5.58
CA ILE A 9 8.37 -13.32 -4.22
C ILE A 9 7.32 -12.83 -3.21
N ALA A 10 6.65 -11.72 -3.52
CA ALA A 10 5.60 -11.14 -2.69
C ALA A 10 4.44 -12.12 -2.45
N MET A 11 3.99 -12.80 -3.50
CA MET A 11 2.92 -13.80 -3.43
C MET A 11 3.33 -15.01 -2.60
N VAL A 12 4.56 -15.50 -2.73
CA VAL A 12 5.08 -16.60 -1.91
C VAL A 12 5.09 -16.21 -0.44
N ILE A 13 5.65 -15.05 -0.10
CA ILE A 13 5.66 -14.54 1.28
C ILE A 13 4.23 -14.35 1.79
N GLY A 14 3.38 -13.71 0.99
CA GLY A 14 1.97 -13.47 1.30
C GLY A 14 1.20 -14.74 1.65
N LEU A 15 1.29 -15.76 0.79
CA LEU A 15 0.57 -17.00 0.97
C LEU A 15 1.14 -17.87 2.11
N VAL A 16 2.43 -17.75 2.43
CA VAL A 16 3.03 -18.48 3.57
C VAL A 16 2.64 -17.84 4.90
N PHE A 17 2.73 -16.51 5.02
CA PHE A 17 2.55 -15.81 6.29
C PHE A 17 1.11 -15.33 6.54
N PHE A 18 0.33 -15.06 5.49
CA PHE A 18 -0.99 -14.43 5.57
C PHE A 18 -2.10 -15.25 4.94
N ARG A 19 -1.92 -16.58 4.81
CA ARG A 19 -2.94 -17.47 4.23
C ARG A 19 -4.30 -17.28 4.87
N LYS A 20 -4.34 -17.23 6.20
CA LYS A 20 -5.59 -17.11 6.95
C LYS A 20 -6.24 -15.77 6.65
N GLU A 21 -5.52 -14.68 6.77
CA GLU A 21 -6.00 -13.31 6.55
C GLU A 21 -6.40 -13.08 5.08
N THR A 22 -5.75 -13.77 4.14
CA THR A 22 -6.09 -13.72 2.70
C THR A 22 -7.44 -14.36 2.41
N PHE A 23 -7.70 -15.55 2.96
CA PHE A 23 -8.86 -16.35 2.60
C PHE A 23 -9.99 -16.33 3.65
N SER A 24 -9.77 -15.67 4.78
CA SER A 24 -10.80 -15.44 5.80
C SER A 24 -11.18 -13.97 5.80
N PHE A 25 -12.47 -13.71 5.68
CA PHE A 25 -13.00 -12.36 5.77
C PHE A 25 -13.63 -12.18 7.14
N ASN A 26 -13.18 -11.17 7.89
CA ASN A 26 -13.86 -10.77 9.10
C ASN A 26 -15.25 -10.25 8.70
N THR A 27 -16.33 -10.91 9.13
CA THR A 27 -17.70 -10.53 8.79
C THR A 27 -18.32 -9.56 9.79
N THR A 28 -17.61 -9.21 10.87
CA THR A 28 -18.09 -8.26 11.88
C THR A 28 -17.82 -6.83 11.42
N PHE A 29 -18.90 -6.09 11.14
CA PHE A 29 -18.85 -4.67 10.75
C PHE A 29 -19.45 -3.79 11.84
N ASP A 30 -18.67 -3.59 12.91
CA ASP A 30 -18.99 -2.57 13.89
C ASP A 30 -18.91 -1.15 13.29
N LEU A 31 -19.43 -0.16 14.02
CA LEU A 31 -19.43 1.23 13.57
C LEU A 31 -18.01 1.74 13.27
N ARG A 32 -17.02 1.36 14.09
CA ARG A 32 -15.63 1.80 13.95
C ARG A 32 -15.02 1.30 12.65
N ARG A 33 -15.25 0.04 12.28
CA ARG A 33 -14.79 -0.52 11.01
C ARG A 33 -15.47 0.14 9.81
N LYS A 34 -16.79 0.36 9.89
CA LYS A 34 -17.54 1.06 8.83
C LYS A 34 -17.00 2.48 8.60
N VAL A 35 -16.76 3.22 9.68
CA VAL A 35 -16.18 4.57 9.61
C VAL A 35 -14.75 4.53 9.06
N LEU A 36 -13.94 3.56 9.48
CA LEU A 36 -12.57 3.39 8.97
C LEU A 36 -12.57 3.12 7.46
N LEU A 37 -13.39 2.18 6.97
CA LEU A 37 -13.48 1.87 5.54
C LEU A 37 -14.06 3.02 4.73
N GLY A 38 -15.10 3.70 5.23
CA GLY A 38 -15.67 4.89 4.60
C GLY A 38 -14.64 6.01 4.47
N THR A 39 -13.91 6.29 5.54
CA THR A 39 -12.81 7.28 5.53
C THR A 39 -11.68 6.85 4.60
N SER A 40 -11.35 5.56 4.55
CA SER A 40 -10.32 5.03 3.64
C SER A 40 -10.70 5.25 2.18
N LEU A 41 -11.97 5.02 1.82
CA LEU A 41 -12.47 5.32 0.47
C LEU A 41 -12.41 6.82 0.15
N LEU A 42 -12.73 7.69 1.11
CA LEU A 42 -12.58 9.14 0.93
C LEU A 42 -11.11 9.55 0.71
N ILE A 43 -10.18 8.93 1.45
CA ILE A 43 -8.74 9.14 1.26
C ILE A 43 -8.31 8.68 -0.13
N VAL A 44 -8.77 7.52 -0.61
CA VAL A 44 -8.50 7.03 -1.97
C VAL A 44 -9.06 7.98 -3.03
N ALA A 45 -10.28 8.49 -2.85
CA ALA A 45 -10.87 9.46 -3.76
C ALA A 45 -10.08 10.79 -3.79
N PHE A 46 -9.65 11.28 -2.62
CA PHE A 46 -8.79 12.45 -2.52
C PHE A 46 -7.43 12.22 -3.18
N ASN A 47 -6.83 11.05 -3.00
CA ASN A 47 -5.63 10.64 -3.71
C ASN A 47 -5.84 10.65 -5.22
N ALA A 48 -6.95 10.10 -5.71
CA ALA A 48 -7.24 10.10 -7.14
C ALA A 48 -7.36 11.52 -7.69
N PHE A 49 -8.00 12.42 -6.96
CA PHE A 49 -8.07 13.83 -7.31
C PHE A 49 -6.67 14.49 -7.37
N VAL A 50 -5.87 14.35 -6.30
CA VAL A 50 -4.52 14.93 -6.24
C VAL A 50 -3.63 14.35 -7.34
N TYR A 51 -3.62 13.03 -7.50
CA TYR A 51 -2.78 12.34 -8.47
C TYR A 51 -3.11 12.75 -9.91
N THR A 52 -4.39 12.77 -10.26
CA THR A 52 -4.86 13.17 -11.61
C THR A 52 -4.47 14.60 -11.97
N ASN A 53 -4.47 15.53 -10.99
CA ASN A 53 -4.13 16.94 -11.22
C ASN A 53 -2.62 17.24 -11.08
N SER A 54 -1.82 16.24 -10.73
CA SER A 54 -0.38 16.39 -10.51
C SER A 54 0.45 15.41 -11.34
N THR A 55 -0.17 14.69 -12.26
CA THR A 55 0.53 13.77 -13.16
C THR A 55 0.13 13.97 -14.62
N PHE A 56 0.90 13.36 -15.52
CA PHE A 56 0.66 13.39 -16.96
C PHE A 56 1.03 12.04 -17.61
N ASP A 57 0.36 11.74 -18.72
CA ASP A 57 0.57 10.50 -19.48
C ASP A 57 1.67 10.59 -20.55
N GLY A 58 2.17 11.79 -20.83
CA GLY A 58 3.22 12.01 -21.85
C GLY A 58 2.79 11.63 -23.27
N GLY A 59 1.48 11.57 -23.54
CA GLY A 59 0.93 11.13 -24.83
C GLY A 59 0.88 9.61 -25.02
N ARG A 60 1.16 8.82 -23.98
CA ARG A 60 1.13 7.34 -24.05
C ARG A 60 -0.30 6.82 -24.25
N SER A 61 -0.45 5.76 -25.04
CA SER A 61 -1.71 5.05 -25.20
C SER A 61 -2.00 4.15 -24.00
N LEU A 62 -3.27 3.98 -23.65
CA LEU A 62 -3.68 3.09 -22.56
C LEU A 62 -3.57 1.62 -23.01
N ASP A 63 -2.73 0.83 -22.32
CA ASP A 63 -2.70 -0.63 -22.47
C ASP A 63 -3.63 -1.28 -21.44
N ILE A 64 -4.78 -1.79 -21.91
CA ILE A 64 -5.81 -2.42 -21.07
C ILE A 64 -5.28 -3.67 -20.36
N ALA A 65 -4.39 -4.44 -20.99
CA ALA A 65 -3.81 -5.62 -20.34
C ALA A 65 -2.95 -5.20 -19.14
N SER A 66 -2.14 -4.16 -19.32
CA SER A 66 -1.35 -3.58 -18.24
C SER A 66 -2.24 -3.02 -17.12
N VAL A 67 -3.35 -2.33 -17.45
CA VAL A 67 -4.32 -1.84 -16.45
C VAL A 67 -4.82 -2.96 -15.56
N ILE A 68 -5.34 -4.03 -16.15
CA ILE A 68 -5.95 -5.13 -15.39
C ILE A 68 -4.89 -5.84 -14.53
N ILE A 69 -3.75 -6.16 -15.12
CA ILE A 69 -2.70 -6.94 -14.45
C ILE A 69 -2.03 -6.11 -13.36
N PHE A 70 -1.77 -4.83 -13.60
CA PHE A 70 -1.15 -3.95 -12.61
C PHE A 70 -2.09 -3.71 -11.42
N THR A 71 -3.33 -3.30 -11.68
CA THR A 71 -4.31 -3.00 -10.62
C THR A 71 -4.50 -4.15 -9.64
N VAL A 72 -4.56 -5.39 -10.13
CA VAL A 72 -4.79 -6.55 -9.28
C VAL A 72 -3.46 -7.13 -8.77
N GLY A 73 -2.52 -7.37 -9.67
CA GLY A 73 -1.26 -8.03 -9.36
C GLY A 73 -0.40 -7.20 -8.41
N ASN A 74 -0.25 -5.91 -8.70
CA ASN A 74 0.52 -5.00 -7.86
C ASN A 74 -0.16 -4.77 -6.51
N GLY A 75 -1.45 -4.46 -6.52
CA GLY A 75 -2.22 -4.19 -5.31
C GLY A 75 -2.19 -5.35 -4.32
N ILE A 76 -2.19 -6.60 -4.79
CA ILE A 76 -2.02 -7.77 -3.91
C ILE A 76 -0.56 -7.93 -3.47
N ALA A 77 0.38 -7.94 -4.41
CA ALA A 77 1.79 -8.21 -4.15
C ALA A 77 2.39 -7.20 -3.15
N GLU A 78 2.22 -5.91 -3.39
CA GLU A 78 2.75 -4.88 -2.50
C GLU A 78 2.13 -4.96 -1.11
N THR A 79 0.81 -5.14 -1.05
CA THR A 79 0.08 -5.26 0.22
C THR A 79 0.62 -6.42 1.07
N TYR A 80 0.97 -7.55 0.46
CA TYR A 80 1.60 -8.65 1.18
C TYR A 80 2.94 -8.27 1.81
N LEU A 81 3.83 -7.62 1.05
CA LEU A 81 5.13 -7.25 1.57
C LEU A 81 5.01 -6.13 2.61
N PHE A 82 4.16 -5.15 2.37
CA PHE A 82 3.80 -4.11 3.33
C PHE A 82 3.38 -4.69 4.68
N TYR A 83 2.47 -5.66 4.68
CA TYR A 83 2.06 -6.28 5.94
C TYR A 83 3.07 -7.26 6.51
N PHE A 84 3.90 -7.89 5.68
CA PHE A 84 5.04 -8.67 6.17
C PHE A 84 5.96 -7.79 7.03
N PHE A 85 6.36 -6.62 6.52
CA PHE A 85 7.17 -5.67 7.29
C PHE A 85 6.42 -5.07 8.47
N PHE A 86 5.12 -4.80 8.33
CA PHE A 86 4.28 -4.37 9.46
C PHE A 86 4.30 -5.38 10.61
N VAL A 87 4.05 -6.67 10.33
CA VAL A 87 4.08 -7.75 11.34
C VAL A 87 5.47 -7.96 11.93
N MET A 88 6.53 -7.78 11.13
CA MET A 88 7.89 -7.76 11.67
C MET A 88 8.05 -6.64 12.71
N GLY A 89 7.53 -5.45 12.41
CA GLY A 89 7.53 -4.33 13.36
C GLY A 89 6.68 -4.60 14.60
N GLU A 90 5.51 -5.24 14.48
CA GLU A 90 4.70 -5.69 15.64
C GLU A 90 5.53 -6.63 16.54
N LYS A 91 6.10 -7.69 15.95
CA LYS A 91 6.92 -8.68 16.69
C LYS A 91 8.17 -8.05 17.31
N PHE A 92 8.80 -7.12 16.60
CA PHE A 92 9.96 -6.40 17.10
C PHE A 92 9.58 -5.52 18.30
N SER A 93 8.46 -4.80 18.20
CA SER A 93 7.95 -3.97 19.30
C SER A 93 7.62 -4.80 20.55
N GLN A 94 6.97 -5.95 20.37
CA GLN A 94 6.67 -6.89 21.45
C GLN A 94 7.94 -7.40 22.14
N LYS A 95 8.99 -7.70 21.37
CA LYS A 95 10.29 -8.13 21.93
C LYS A 95 10.95 -7.00 22.73
N LEU A 96 10.99 -5.79 22.18
CA LEU A 96 11.64 -4.64 22.83
C LEU A 96 10.89 -4.16 24.09
N SER A 97 9.56 -4.28 24.11
CA SER A 97 8.73 -3.92 25.25
C SER A 97 8.51 -5.07 26.25
N SER A 98 9.12 -6.24 26.01
CA SER A 98 9.07 -7.37 26.93
C SER A 98 9.78 -7.06 28.25
N ASP A 99 9.38 -7.75 29.31
CA ASP A 99 9.91 -7.52 30.65
C ASP A 99 11.43 -7.78 30.74
N SER A 100 12.00 -8.53 29.78
CA SER A 100 13.44 -8.80 29.68
C SER A 100 14.23 -7.67 29.02
N TRP A 101 13.63 -6.87 28.14
CA TRP A 101 14.32 -5.81 27.39
C TRP A 101 13.94 -4.42 27.87
N GLN A 102 12.65 -4.17 28.11
CA GLN A 102 12.10 -2.90 28.61
C GLN A 102 12.59 -1.65 27.86
N LEU A 103 12.92 -1.77 26.57
CA LEU A 103 13.53 -0.69 25.80
C LEU A 103 12.51 0.33 25.28
N ILE A 104 11.24 -0.08 25.08
CA ILE A 104 10.16 0.80 24.61
C ILE A 104 8.84 0.51 25.36
N PRO A 105 7.90 1.47 25.43
CA PRO A 105 6.58 1.24 26.01
C PRO A 105 5.75 0.25 25.20
N LYS A 106 4.98 -0.62 25.88
CA LYS A 106 4.11 -1.64 25.25
C LYS A 106 3.06 -1.04 24.30
N GLN A 107 2.67 0.22 24.50
CA GLN A 107 1.67 0.93 23.68
C GLN A 107 2.21 1.36 22.30
N THR A 108 3.51 1.21 22.04
CA THR A 108 4.15 1.68 20.79
C THR A 108 4.05 0.69 19.63
N GLU A 109 3.39 -0.46 19.82
CA GLU A 109 3.30 -1.53 18.83
C GLU A 109 2.86 -1.05 17.44
N PHE A 110 1.75 -0.33 17.36
CA PHE A 110 1.26 0.22 16.09
C PHE A 110 2.26 1.18 15.45
N ILE A 111 2.90 2.05 16.25
CA ILE A 111 3.85 3.05 15.77
C ILE A 111 5.12 2.36 15.23
N THR A 112 5.64 1.36 15.93
CA THR A 112 6.78 0.57 15.45
C THR A 112 6.43 -0.17 14.16
N ALA A 113 5.25 -0.79 14.09
CA ALA A 113 4.78 -1.54 12.93
C ALA A 113 4.60 -0.64 11.68
N ILE A 114 3.95 0.52 11.84
CA ILE A 114 3.78 1.46 10.72
C ILE A 114 5.11 2.07 10.28
N LEU A 115 6.09 2.26 11.17
CA LEU A 115 7.43 2.70 10.77
C LEU A 115 8.13 1.66 9.88
N PHE A 116 8.06 0.37 10.24
CA PHE A 116 8.63 -0.70 9.41
C PHE A 116 7.95 -0.75 8.03
N PHE A 117 6.63 -0.65 8.00
CA PHE A 117 5.86 -0.50 6.76
C PHE A 117 6.38 0.67 5.93
N MET A 118 6.48 1.87 6.51
CA MET A 118 6.85 3.09 5.78
C MET A 118 8.30 3.06 5.29
N ILE A 119 9.22 2.51 6.08
CA ILE A 119 10.63 2.34 5.68
C ILE A 119 10.70 1.44 4.44
N TYR A 120 10.02 0.29 4.48
CA TYR A 120 9.99 -0.61 3.34
C TYR A 120 9.29 0.02 2.13
N SER A 121 8.15 0.68 2.33
CA SER A 121 7.42 1.40 1.28
C SER A 121 8.29 2.46 0.60
N GLY A 122 8.98 3.31 1.37
CA GLY A 122 9.91 4.30 0.84
C GLY A 122 11.08 3.68 0.09
N PHE A 123 11.62 2.55 0.60
CA PHE A 123 12.72 1.83 -0.05
C PHE A 123 12.34 1.30 -1.43
N ILE A 124 11.18 0.64 -1.57
CA ILE A 124 10.76 0.12 -2.87
C ILE A 124 10.38 1.25 -3.84
N HIS A 125 9.78 2.33 -3.35
CA HIS A 125 9.47 3.47 -4.21
C HIS A 125 10.75 4.12 -4.74
N GLY A 126 11.72 4.37 -3.86
CA GLY A 126 12.98 5.01 -4.22
C GLY A 126 13.89 4.18 -5.12
N LEU A 127 13.88 2.84 -4.99
CA LEU A 127 14.86 1.97 -5.67
C LEU A 127 14.27 1.05 -6.74
N PHE A 128 12.95 0.90 -6.78
CA PHE A 128 12.28 0.00 -7.73
C PHE A 128 11.32 0.78 -8.63
N TRP A 129 10.41 1.56 -8.07
CA TRP A 129 9.38 2.23 -8.87
C TRP A 129 9.88 3.43 -9.67
N LEU A 130 10.79 4.23 -9.11
CA LEU A 130 11.36 5.37 -9.83
C LEU A 130 12.11 4.96 -11.10
N ASP A 131 12.73 3.78 -11.11
CA ASP A 131 13.44 3.25 -12.28
C ASP A 131 12.49 2.59 -13.30
N LEU A 132 11.33 2.12 -12.86
CA LEU A 132 10.40 1.33 -13.68
C LEU A 132 9.30 2.18 -14.31
N LEU A 133 8.85 3.22 -13.61
CA LEU A 133 7.82 4.13 -14.11
C LEU A 133 8.47 5.22 -14.96
N PRO A 134 7.88 5.57 -16.11
CA PRO A 134 8.35 6.71 -16.88
C PRO A 134 8.05 8.02 -16.13
N GLU A 135 8.75 9.11 -16.46
CA GLU A 135 8.45 10.43 -15.87
C GLU A 135 6.95 10.76 -16.09
N HIS A 136 6.30 11.16 -15.01
CA HIS A 136 4.86 11.40 -14.98
C HIS A 136 4.44 12.44 -13.95
N VAL A 137 5.35 13.01 -13.17
CA VAL A 137 5.01 14.00 -12.15
C VAL A 137 5.05 15.40 -12.74
N ASN A 138 3.91 16.09 -12.75
CA ASN A 138 3.86 17.50 -13.14
C ASN A 138 4.49 18.36 -12.05
N GLN A 139 5.73 18.76 -12.27
CA GLN A 139 6.52 19.56 -11.32
C GLN A 139 5.91 20.94 -11.04
N ALA A 140 5.07 21.46 -11.94
CA ALA A 140 4.41 22.77 -11.79
C ALA A 140 3.05 22.69 -11.07
N SER A 141 2.56 21.49 -10.74
CA SER A 141 1.26 21.33 -10.08
C SER A 141 1.28 21.86 -8.65
N SER A 142 0.31 22.71 -8.31
CA SER A 142 0.12 23.24 -6.95
C SER A 142 -0.31 22.17 -5.93
N LEU A 143 -0.82 21.02 -6.41
CA LEU A 143 -1.25 19.91 -5.57
C LEU A 143 -0.14 18.88 -5.31
N LYS A 144 1.01 18.98 -6.00
CA LYS A 144 2.16 18.09 -5.80
C LYS A 144 2.60 17.97 -4.33
N PRO A 145 2.64 19.04 -3.50
CA PRO A 145 3.00 18.93 -2.08
C PRO A 145 2.09 18.01 -1.26
N LEU A 146 0.89 17.68 -1.76
CA LEU A 146 -0.06 16.80 -1.10
C LEU A 146 0.19 15.31 -1.36
N PHE A 147 1.14 14.95 -2.23
CA PHE A 147 1.48 13.55 -2.51
C PHE A 147 1.85 12.78 -1.24
N MET A 148 2.94 13.14 -0.55
CA MET A 148 3.35 12.39 0.63
C MET A 148 2.34 12.43 1.78
N PRO A 149 1.71 13.57 2.12
CA PRO A 149 0.64 13.58 3.12
C PRO A 149 -0.48 12.58 2.79
N THR A 150 -0.88 12.50 1.52
CA THR A 150 -1.91 11.56 1.08
C THR A 150 -1.44 10.12 1.16
N GLN A 151 -0.19 9.82 0.76
CA GLN A 151 0.39 8.47 0.90
C GLN A 151 0.47 8.03 2.37
N ILE A 152 0.81 8.94 3.29
CA ILE A 152 0.83 8.64 4.73
C ILE A 152 -0.58 8.34 5.24
N LEU A 153 -1.60 9.08 4.81
CA LEU A 153 -3.00 8.82 5.17
C LEU A 153 -3.46 7.45 4.65
N ILE A 154 -3.14 7.12 3.40
CA ILE A 154 -3.41 5.81 2.80
C ILE A 154 -2.76 4.71 3.63
N ALA A 155 -1.43 4.77 3.81
CA ALA A 155 -0.67 3.78 4.56
C ALA A 155 -1.20 3.59 5.98
N THR A 156 -1.54 4.68 6.66
CA THR A 156 -2.11 4.65 8.01
C THR A 156 -3.49 3.99 8.03
N SER A 157 -4.36 4.33 7.07
CA SER A 157 -5.71 3.75 6.97
C SER A 157 -5.67 2.23 6.75
N TRP A 158 -4.73 1.76 5.92
CA TRP A 158 -4.50 0.34 5.66
C TRP A 158 -3.89 -0.35 6.88
N ALA A 159 -2.86 0.24 7.47
CA ALA A 159 -2.24 -0.27 8.69
C ALA A 159 -3.27 -0.45 9.81
N LEU A 160 -4.18 0.51 10.01
CA LEU A 160 -5.26 0.42 11.00
C LEU A 160 -6.27 -0.68 10.68
N SER A 161 -6.63 -0.83 9.41
CA SER A 161 -7.57 -1.88 8.96
C SER A 161 -7.03 -3.28 9.28
N PHE A 162 -5.74 -3.49 9.04
CA PHE A 162 -5.10 -4.76 9.38
C PHE A 162 -4.81 -4.92 10.87
N PHE A 163 -4.32 -3.88 11.55
CA PHE A 163 -3.97 -3.95 12.96
C PHE A 163 -5.18 -4.27 13.85
N TRP A 164 -6.32 -3.60 13.63
CA TRP A 164 -7.51 -3.81 14.45
C TRP A 164 -8.39 -4.98 14.00
N TYR A 165 -8.45 -5.27 12.70
CA TYR A 165 -9.43 -6.22 12.16
C TYR A 165 -8.82 -7.39 11.37
N ARG A 166 -7.50 -7.37 11.15
CA ARG A 166 -6.78 -8.27 10.22
C ARG A 166 -7.44 -8.32 8.84
N ASP A 167 -8.00 -7.18 8.42
CA ASP A 167 -8.79 -7.04 7.20
C ASP A 167 -7.90 -6.80 5.97
N LEU A 168 -7.26 -7.88 5.53
CA LEU A 168 -6.41 -7.88 4.36
C LEU A 168 -7.20 -7.74 3.03
N PRO A 169 -8.36 -8.40 2.84
CA PRO A 169 -9.11 -8.30 1.59
C PRO A 169 -9.58 -6.89 1.24
N SER A 170 -10.08 -6.14 2.22
CA SER A 170 -10.48 -4.74 1.98
C SER A 170 -9.29 -3.89 1.54
N VAL A 171 -8.09 -4.17 2.08
CA VAL A 171 -6.88 -3.42 1.73
C VAL A 171 -6.41 -3.76 0.32
N PHE A 172 -6.51 -5.03 -0.13
CA PHE A 172 -6.23 -5.36 -1.53
C PHE A 172 -7.09 -4.55 -2.49
N VAL A 173 -8.38 -4.38 -2.18
CA VAL A 173 -9.29 -3.57 -3.00
C VAL A 173 -8.90 -2.10 -2.95
N LEU A 174 -8.68 -1.53 -1.76
CA LEU A 174 -8.30 -0.14 -1.60
C LEU A 174 -6.97 0.19 -2.30
N HIS A 175 -5.98 -0.69 -2.20
CA HIS A 175 -4.70 -0.57 -2.89
C HIS A 175 -4.88 -0.68 -4.41
N GLY A 176 -5.63 -1.68 -4.88
CA GLY A 176 -5.93 -1.80 -6.30
C GLY A 176 -6.57 -0.54 -6.89
N LEU A 177 -7.41 0.18 -6.15
CA LEU A 177 -7.97 1.47 -6.60
C LEU A 177 -6.92 2.59 -6.71
N VAL A 178 -5.93 2.62 -5.82
CA VAL A 178 -4.78 3.53 -5.92
C VAL A 178 -3.95 3.19 -7.16
N ASP A 179 -3.66 1.92 -7.38
CA ASP A 179 -2.89 1.46 -8.56
C ASP A 179 -3.63 1.68 -9.87
N LEU A 180 -4.96 1.48 -9.87
CA LEU A 180 -5.83 1.80 -11.00
C LEU A 180 -5.76 3.28 -11.33
N THR A 181 -5.86 4.15 -10.32
CA THR A 181 -5.69 5.60 -10.51
C THR A 181 -4.34 5.89 -11.15
N MET A 182 -3.27 5.28 -10.64
CA MET A 182 -1.91 5.48 -11.12
C MET A 182 -1.79 5.10 -12.60
N ILE A 183 -2.20 3.89 -12.98
CA ILE A 183 -2.03 3.40 -14.36
C ILE A 183 -2.95 4.10 -15.37
N LEU A 184 -4.14 4.56 -14.96
CA LEU A 184 -5.02 5.34 -15.83
C LEU A 184 -4.46 6.74 -16.16
N ASN A 185 -3.69 7.31 -15.22
CA ASN A 185 -3.06 8.63 -15.39
C ASN A 185 -1.68 8.54 -16.05
N VAL A 186 -0.86 7.57 -15.66
CA VAL A 186 0.49 7.41 -16.20
C VAL A 186 0.46 6.71 -17.55
N LYS A 187 -0.45 5.74 -17.77
CA LYS A 187 -0.59 4.96 -19.01
C LYS A 187 0.70 4.26 -19.44
N PHE A 188 1.47 3.73 -18.49
CA PHE A 188 2.64 2.91 -18.80
C PHE A 188 2.24 1.49 -19.21
N SER A 189 3.11 0.82 -19.96
CA SER A 189 2.98 -0.58 -20.38
C SER A 189 3.88 -1.46 -19.51
N LEU A 190 3.33 -2.58 -19.02
CA LEU A 190 4.08 -3.62 -18.30
C LEU A 190 4.93 -4.48 -19.24
N PHE A 191 4.61 -4.48 -20.53
CA PHE A 191 5.18 -5.40 -21.51
C PHE A 191 6.21 -4.77 -22.44
N GLY A 192 6.42 -3.45 -22.33
CA GLY A 192 7.21 -2.65 -23.27
C GLY A 192 6.37 -1.56 -23.87
#